data_AF-A0A1I6Y5E8-F1
#
_entry.id   AF-A0A1I6Y5E8-F1
#
_cell.length_a   1.000
_cell.length_b   1.000
_cell.length_c   1.000
_cell.angle_alpha   90.00
_cell.angle_beta   90.00
_cell.angle_gamma   90.00
#
_symmetry.space_group_name_H-M   'P 1'
#
loop_
_entity.id
_entity.type
_entity.pdbx_description
1 polymer ?
#
loop_
_entity_poly.entity_id
_entity_poly.type
_entity_poly.pdbx_seq_one_letter_code
_entity_poly.pdbx_strand_id
1 'polypeptide(L)'
;MAALATPAIDRWQNDEAHRELAKKRSMQVIQTPSDTELSLSPVGVSREFGFLRDFWNLFYECIQSCQALDLIRDLASNSVDVIEPKRHTATVTFWMESYLNEVYIFQCRLLDLIKFIQRRYKSDADFTDFVVTVGDSLAEFVQEQLAPLIKDRGTHVHKRRHRRADPELAKLTLLDKMIDVLGHTELNATREQSRKDTASWLSTQVRHYSDLAWHLFDEVCRGFADGILLDIDRIIVPLHLKDNPRALLEILRPDT
;
A
#
# COMPACT_ATOMS: atom_id res chain seq x y z
N MET A 1 -36.30 -7.25 -10.00
CA MET A 1 -35.63 -5.94 -9.87
C MET A 1 -35.87 -5.39 -8.47
N ALA A 2 -35.14 -5.87 -7.46
CA ALA A 2 -35.29 -5.38 -6.08
C ALA A 2 -34.03 -5.72 -5.28
N ALA A 3 -32.94 -5.04 -5.57
CA ALA A 3 -31.79 -4.97 -4.68
C ALA A 3 -31.10 -3.64 -5.00
N LEU A 4 -30.92 -2.81 -3.97
CA LEU A 4 -30.32 -1.47 -3.99
C LEU A 4 -31.28 -0.27 -4.14
N ALA A 5 -32.54 -0.38 -3.69
CA ALA A 5 -33.42 0.81 -3.61
C ALA A 5 -33.06 1.79 -2.48
N THR A 6 -32.19 1.40 -1.54
CA THR A 6 -31.80 2.24 -0.40
C THR A 6 -30.27 2.35 -0.39
N PRO A 7 -29.70 3.57 -0.47
CA PRO A 7 -28.26 3.79 -0.35
C PRO A 7 -27.70 3.07 0.89
N ALA A 8 -26.50 2.49 0.79
CA ALA A 8 -25.90 1.76 1.91
C ALA A 8 -25.73 2.62 3.17
N ILE A 9 -25.50 3.93 2.99
CA ILE A 9 -25.44 4.92 4.07
C ILE A 9 -26.78 5.07 4.79
N ASP A 10 -27.89 5.11 4.05
CA ASP A 10 -29.22 5.23 4.64
C ASP A 10 -29.61 3.95 5.39
N ARG A 11 -29.23 2.79 4.88
CA ARG A 11 -29.38 1.50 5.60
C ARG A 11 -28.52 1.47 6.85
N TRP A 12 -27.26 1.89 6.75
CA TRP A 12 -26.37 1.96 7.91
C TRP A 12 -26.91 2.87 9.02
N GLN A 13 -27.48 4.02 8.66
CA GLN A 13 -28.00 4.98 9.63
C GLN A 13 -29.34 4.54 10.24
N ASN A 14 -30.20 3.89 9.46
CA ASN A 14 -31.60 3.69 9.86
C ASN A 14 -31.97 2.23 10.19
N ASP A 15 -31.07 1.26 9.96
CA ASP A 15 -31.33 -0.16 10.21
C ASP A 15 -30.37 -0.72 11.29
N GLU A 16 -30.89 -0.89 12.51
CA GLU A 16 -30.14 -1.44 13.64
C GLU A 16 -29.78 -2.92 13.46
N ALA A 17 -30.65 -3.71 12.85
CA ALA A 17 -30.37 -5.11 12.57
C ALA A 17 -29.24 -5.25 11.54
N HIS A 18 -29.18 -4.35 10.56
CA HIS A 18 -28.08 -4.28 9.61
C HIS A 18 -26.75 -3.93 10.30
N ARG A 19 -26.73 -2.98 11.23
CA ARG A 19 -25.53 -2.62 12.00
C ARG A 19 -25.04 -3.75 12.90
N GLU A 20 -25.94 -4.41 13.63
CA GLU A 20 -25.56 -5.53 14.49
C GLU A 20 -25.10 -6.75 13.68
N LEU A 21 -25.72 -7.00 12.51
CA LEU A 21 -25.21 -7.99 11.57
C LEU A 21 -23.81 -7.63 11.09
N ALA A 22 -23.59 -6.40 10.62
CA ALA A 22 -22.27 -5.93 10.18
C ALA A 22 -21.22 -6.07 11.29
N LYS A 23 -21.54 -5.68 12.53
CA LYS A 23 -20.68 -5.83 13.71
C LYS A 23 -20.35 -7.30 13.99
N LYS A 24 -21.34 -8.20 13.97
CA LYS A 24 -21.13 -9.65 14.13
C LYS A 24 -20.19 -10.20 13.04
N ARG A 25 -20.37 -9.76 11.79
CA ARG A 25 -19.53 -10.14 10.66
C ARG A 25 -18.10 -9.63 10.81
N SER A 26 -17.92 -8.37 11.20
CA SER A 26 -16.60 -7.79 11.48
C SER A 26 -15.89 -8.53 12.60
N MET A 27 -16.59 -8.89 13.69
CA MET A 27 -16.01 -9.66 14.79
C MET A 27 -15.57 -11.06 14.35
N GLN A 28 -16.32 -11.72 13.47
CA GLN A 28 -15.91 -13.01 12.89
C GLN A 28 -14.63 -12.88 12.08
N VAL A 29 -14.48 -11.81 11.28
CA VAL A 29 -13.25 -11.54 10.53
C VAL A 29 -12.07 -11.34 11.48
N ILE A 30 -12.24 -10.52 12.53
CA ILE A 30 -11.18 -10.23 13.53
C ILE A 30 -10.73 -11.49 14.26
N GLN A 31 -11.66 -12.41 14.57
CA GLN A 31 -11.37 -13.63 15.32
C GLN A 31 -10.83 -14.78 14.46
N THR A 32 -10.86 -14.64 13.13
CA THR A 32 -10.34 -15.68 12.23
C THR A 32 -8.82 -15.59 12.15
N PRO A 33 -8.05 -16.65 12.48
CA PRO A 33 -6.59 -16.61 12.45
C PRO A 33 -6.03 -16.32 11.06
N SER A 34 -5.08 -15.39 10.97
CA SER A 34 -4.43 -14.97 9.72
C SER A 34 -3.66 -16.07 9.00
N ASP A 35 -3.19 -17.09 9.74
CA ASP A 35 -2.31 -18.17 9.23
C ASP A 35 -3.06 -19.29 8.48
N THR A 36 -4.33 -19.09 8.09
CA THR A 36 -4.98 -20.00 7.15
C THR A 36 -4.53 -19.73 5.72
N GLU A 37 -3.21 -19.83 5.49
CA GLU A 37 -2.70 -20.16 4.17
C GLU A 37 -3.31 -21.52 3.77
N LEU A 38 -4.19 -21.50 2.77
CA LEU A 38 -4.48 -22.61 1.85
C LEU A 38 -5.04 -23.92 2.42
N SER A 39 -5.27 -24.05 3.73
CA SER A 39 -5.95 -25.23 4.29
C SER A 39 -7.44 -24.97 4.43
N LEU A 40 -8.21 -25.60 3.54
CA LEU A 40 -9.57 -26.10 3.74
C LEU A 40 -10.32 -25.43 4.91
N SER A 41 -11.17 -24.45 4.62
CA SER A 41 -12.08 -23.90 5.62
C SER A 41 -12.75 -25.04 6.40
N PRO A 42 -12.70 -25.05 7.74
CA PRO A 42 -13.66 -25.82 8.50
C PRO A 42 -15.04 -25.25 8.15
N VAL A 43 -15.89 -26.15 7.64
CA VAL A 43 -17.34 -26.07 7.54
C VAL A 43 -17.93 -24.75 8.10
N GLY A 44 -18.32 -23.82 7.22
CA GLY A 44 -19.27 -22.75 7.59
C GLY A 44 -18.92 -21.31 7.22
N VAL A 45 -17.69 -20.98 6.78
CA VAL A 45 -17.38 -19.62 6.32
C VAL A 45 -17.92 -19.46 4.88
N SER A 46 -18.95 -18.63 4.69
CA SER A 46 -19.49 -18.40 3.34
C SER A 46 -18.41 -17.80 2.44
N ARG A 47 -18.43 -18.12 1.14
CA ARG A 47 -17.48 -17.59 0.14
C ARG A 47 -17.42 -16.05 0.14
N GLU A 48 -18.48 -15.39 0.60
CA GLU A 48 -18.53 -13.94 0.76
C GLU A 48 -17.58 -13.42 1.84
N PHE A 49 -17.50 -14.11 2.98
CA PHE A 49 -16.58 -13.74 4.06
C PHE A 49 -15.13 -13.94 3.67
N GLY A 50 -14.81 -15.03 2.94
CA GLY A 50 -13.46 -15.23 2.40
C GLY A 50 -13.05 -14.07 1.49
N PHE A 51 -13.92 -13.65 0.59
CA PHE A 51 -13.67 -12.51 -0.29
C PHE A 51 -13.43 -11.20 0.48
N LEU A 52 -14.33 -10.82 1.38
CA LEU A 52 -14.21 -9.56 2.12
C LEU A 52 -12.97 -9.55 3.02
N ARG A 53 -12.64 -10.69 3.63
CA ARG A 53 -11.42 -10.85 4.41
C ARG A 53 -10.17 -10.66 3.54
N ASP A 54 -10.08 -11.38 2.41
CA ASP A 54 -8.88 -11.35 1.57
C ASP A 54 -8.70 -9.97 0.91
N PHE A 55 -9.80 -9.34 0.46
CA PHE A 55 -9.79 -7.96 -0.03
C PHE A 55 -9.34 -6.99 1.05
N TRP A 56 -9.93 -7.08 2.26
CA TRP A 56 -9.59 -6.20 3.37
C TRP A 56 -8.14 -6.36 3.80
N ASN A 57 -7.61 -7.59 3.80
CA ASN A 57 -6.22 -7.85 4.12
C ASN A 57 -5.28 -7.15 3.12
N LEU A 58 -5.49 -7.33 1.82
CA LEU A 58 -4.66 -6.67 0.79
C LEU A 58 -4.78 -5.14 0.84
N PHE A 59 -5.99 -4.63 1.02
CA PHE A 59 -6.26 -3.20 1.17
C PHE A 59 -5.57 -2.62 2.40
N TYR A 60 -5.68 -3.31 3.54
CA TYR A 60 -5.08 -2.88 4.79
C TYR A 60 -3.55 -2.97 4.76
N GLU A 61 -2.98 -3.97 4.09
CA GLU A 61 -1.54 -4.05 3.84
C GLU A 61 -1.01 -2.86 3.02
N CYS A 62 -1.78 -2.37 2.04
CA CYS A 62 -1.43 -1.15 1.30
C CYS A 62 -1.41 0.07 2.24
N ILE A 63 -2.44 0.22 3.09
CA ILE A 63 -2.49 1.27 4.12
C ILE A 63 -1.28 1.20 5.06
N GLN A 64 -0.94 0.00 5.53
CA GLN A 64 0.21 -0.20 6.42
C GLN A 64 1.52 0.23 5.75
N SER A 65 1.69 -0.03 4.45
CA SER A 65 2.85 0.47 3.71
C SER A 65 2.88 1.99 3.61
N CYS A 66 1.75 2.64 3.33
CA CYS A 66 1.68 4.11 3.36
C CYS A 66 2.02 4.68 4.74
N GLN A 67 1.48 4.08 5.80
CA GLN A 67 1.76 4.48 7.19
C GLN A 67 3.22 4.24 7.57
N ALA A 68 3.84 3.16 7.09
CA ALA A 68 5.25 2.89 7.30
C ALA A 68 6.12 3.94 6.60
N LEU A 69 5.76 4.38 5.39
CA LEU A 69 6.44 5.49 4.71
C LEU A 69 6.31 6.81 5.47
N ASP A 70 5.13 7.13 6.00
CA ASP A 70 4.92 8.31 6.85
C ASP A 70 5.79 8.24 8.12
N LEU A 71 5.84 7.07 8.76
CA LEU A 71 6.69 6.86 9.94
C LEU A 71 8.17 7.03 9.59
N ILE A 72 8.63 6.48 8.47
CA ILE A 72 10.00 6.67 8.00
C ILE A 72 10.28 8.14 7.72
N ARG A 73 9.37 8.85 7.05
CA ARG A 73 9.47 10.31 6.82
C ARG A 73 9.65 11.05 8.14
N ASP A 74 8.75 10.82 9.09
CA ASP A 74 8.73 11.55 10.36
C ASP A 74 9.96 11.24 11.21
N LEU A 75 10.34 9.97 11.32
CA LEU A 75 11.54 9.57 12.07
C LEU A 75 12.83 10.03 11.40
N ALA A 76 12.93 9.94 10.08
CA ALA A 76 14.10 10.43 9.35
C ALA A 76 14.24 11.94 9.55
N SER A 77 13.20 12.74 9.28
CA SER A 77 13.23 14.19 9.44
C SER A 77 13.55 14.62 10.89
N ASN A 78 12.99 13.94 11.90
CA ASN A 78 13.26 14.26 13.30
C ASN A 78 14.66 13.83 13.77
N SER A 79 15.22 12.78 13.16
CA SER A 79 16.53 12.25 13.57
C SER A 79 17.69 13.05 13.00
N VAL A 80 17.51 13.66 11.82
CA VAL A 80 18.56 14.30 11.00
C VAL A 80 19.38 15.36 11.76
N ASP A 81 18.72 16.24 12.53
CA ASP A 81 19.41 17.32 13.25
C ASP A 81 20.14 16.84 14.52
N VAL A 82 19.82 15.62 14.98
CA VAL A 82 20.31 15.06 16.25
C VAL A 82 21.29 13.90 16.02
N ILE A 83 21.66 13.61 14.77
CA ILE A 83 22.55 12.49 14.47
C ILE A 83 23.95 12.80 15.01
N GLU A 84 24.47 11.88 15.82
CA GLU A 84 25.86 11.93 16.25
C GLU A 84 26.79 12.00 15.00
N PRO A 85 27.74 12.95 14.94
CA PRO A 85 28.59 13.14 13.76
C PRO A 85 29.26 11.87 13.24
N LYS A 86 29.67 10.97 14.14
CA LYS A 86 30.32 9.68 13.81
C LYS A 86 29.38 8.66 13.18
N ARG A 87 28.07 8.83 13.37
CA ARG A 87 27.03 7.91 12.87
C ARG A 87 26.26 8.48 11.69
N HIS A 88 26.43 9.77 11.37
CA HIS A 88 25.67 10.49 10.33
C HIS A 88 25.48 9.69 9.05
N THR A 89 26.56 9.30 8.39
CA THR A 89 26.52 8.58 7.11
C THR A 89 25.84 7.22 7.22
N ALA A 90 26.04 6.51 8.33
CA ALA A 90 25.40 5.22 8.57
C ALA A 90 23.89 5.39 8.80
N THR A 91 23.47 6.37 9.58
CA THR A 91 22.06 6.68 9.85
C THR A 91 21.34 7.15 8.59
N VAL A 92 21.93 8.05 7.81
CA VAL A 92 21.37 8.48 6.51
C VAL A 92 21.25 7.30 5.55
N THR A 93 22.28 6.44 5.47
CA THR A 93 22.22 5.21 4.65
C THR A 93 21.07 4.31 5.10
N PHE A 94 20.91 4.13 6.42
CA PHE A 94 19.84 3.30 6.99
C PHE A 94 18.46 3.80 6.56
N TRP A 95 18.17 5.09 6.78
CA TRP A 95 16.90 5.67 6.37
C TRP A 95 16.67 5.58 4.87
N MET A 96 17.72 5.80 4.07
CA MET A 96 17.65 5.65 2.63
C MET A 96 17.25 4.23 2.22
N GLU A 97 17.93 3.23 2.78
CA GLU A 97 17.64 1.82 2.51
C GLU A 97 16.23 1.43 3.01
N SER A 98 15.80 1.95 4.16
CA SER A 98 14.47 1.71 4.73
C SER A 98 13.35 2.25 3.84
N TYR A 99 13.39 3.51 3.41
CA TYR A 99 12.31 4.07 2.58
C TYR A 99 12.27 3.37 1.21
N LEU A 100 13.43 3.10 0.58
CA LEU A 100 13.50 2.40 -0.71
C LEU A 100 12.91 0.99 -0.62
N ASN A 101 13.14 0.31 0.51
CA ASN A 101 12.56 -1.01 0.73
C ASN A 101 11.04 -0.94 0.88
N GLU A 102 10.54 0.04 1.64
CA GLU A 102 9.10 0.17 1.85
C GLU A 102 8.36 0.59 0.59
N VAL A 103 8.90 1.49 -0.24
CA VAL A 103 8.28 1.85 -1.54
C VAL A 103 8.17 0.63 -2.46
N TYR A 104 9.16 -0.27 -2.43
CA TYR A 104 9.08 -1.51 -3.19
C TYR A 104 7.99 -2.45 -2.67
N ILE A 105 7.92 -2.64 -1.34
CA ILE A 105 6.87 -3.46 -0.71
C ILE A 105 5.48 -2.89 -1.04
N PHE A 106 5.33 -1.56 -0.94
CA PHE A 106 4.12 -0.84 -1.33
C PHE A 106 3.73 -1.14 -2.78
N GLN A 107 4.66 -1.04 -3.73
CA GLN A 107 4.37 -1.36 -5.14
C GLN A 107 3.85 -2.80 -5.29
N CYS A 108 4.53 -3.78 -4.69
CA CYS A 108 4.12 -5.18 -4.77
C CYS A 108 2.69 -5.36 -4.23
N ARG A 109 2.41 -4.83 -3.05
CA ARG A 109 1.09 -4.91 -2.40
C ARG A 109 -0.01 -4.25 -3.24
N LEU A 110 0.26 -3.06 -3.78
CA LEU A 110 -0.71 -2.33 -4.60
C LEU A 110 -1.02 -3.07 -5.92
N LEU A 111 0.01 -3.62 -6.57
CA LEU A 111 -0.17 -4.44 -7.78
C LEU A 111 -0.91 -5.75 -7.47
N ASP A 112 -0.68 -6.36 -6.31
CA ASP A 112 -1.40 -7.55 -5.89
C ASP A 112 -2.87 -7.26 -5.57
N LEU A 113 -3.18 -6.10 -4.98
CA LEU A 113 -4.55 -5.62 -4.80
C LEU A 113 -5.26 -5.44 -6.16
N ILE A 114 -4.63 -4.76 -7.11
CA ILE A 114 -5.16 -4.57 -8.48
C ILE A 114 -5.45 -5.95 -9.12
N LYS A 115 -4.47 -6.85 -9.11
CA LYS A 115 -4.61 -8.20 -9.69
C LYS A 115 -5.69 -9.02 -8.99
N PHE A 116 -5.82 -8.90 -7.67
CA PHE A 116 -6.86 -9.57 -6.91
C PHE A 116 -8.25 -9.14 -7.39
N ILE A 117 -8.46 -7.83 -7.55
CA ILE A 117 -9.71 -7.28 -8.08
C ILE A 117 -9.95 -7.80 -9.49
N GLN A 118 -8.99 -7.67 -10.41
CA GLN A 118 -9.12 -8.17 -11.79
C GLN A 118 -9.49 -9.67 -11.85
N ARG A 119 -8.78 -10.52 -11.09
CA ARG A 119 -9.05 -11.97 -11.04
C ARG A 119 -10.45 -12.27 -10.54
N ARG A 120 -10.96 -11.48 -9.59
CA ARG A 120 -12.28 -11.70 -9.02
C ARG A 120 -13.40 -11.48 -10.03
N TYR A 121 -13.24 -10.48 -10.90
CA TYR A 121 -14.22 -10.12 -11.93
C TYR A 121 -14.01 -10.82 -13.27
N LYS A 122 -12.96 -11.63 -13.43
CA LYS A 122 -12.62 -12.34 -14.68
C LYS A 122 -13.75 -13.21 -15.25
N SER A 123 -14.69 -13.66 -14.42
CA SER A 123 -15.83 -14.48 -14.84
C SER A 123 -17.12 -13.69 -15.01
N ASP A 124 -17.13 -12.39 -14.75
CA ASP A 124 -18.30 -11.53 -14.94
C ASP A 124 -18.24 -10.91 -16.33
N ALA A 125 -19.02 -11.43 -17.28
CA ALA A 125 -19.01 -10.94 -18.65
C ALA A 125 -19.35 -9.45 -18.76
N ASP A 126 -20.13 -8.90 -17.82
CA ASP A 126 -20.54 -7.50 -17.84
C ASP A 126 -19.42 -6.55 -17.38
N PHE A 127 -18.44 -7.06 -16.61
CA PHE A 127 -17.42 -6.23 -15.96
C PHE A 127 -15.98 -6.64 -16.30
N THR A 128 -15.75 -7.83 -16.88
CA THR A 128 -14.41 -8.36 -17.11
C THR A 128 -13.57 -7.40 -17.94
N ASP A 129 -14.06 -6.99 -19.11
CA ASP A 129 -13.30 -6.13 -20.03
C ASP A 129 -12.97 -4.78 -19.39
N PHE A 130 -13.95 -4.19 -18.70
CA PHE A 130 -13.79 -2.92 -17.99
C PHE A 130 -12.75 -3.02 -16.86
N VAL A 131 -12.93 -3.96 -15.93
CA VAL A 131 -12.05 -4.13 -14.75
C VAL A 131 -10.64 -4.51 -15.17
N VAL A 132 -10.49 -5.33 -16.22
CA VAL A 132 -9.17 -5.67 -16.77
C VAL A 132 -8.51 -4.42 -17.35
N THR A 133 -9.22 -3.66 -18.19
CA THR A 133 -8.67 -2.44 -18.82
C THR A 133 -8.25 -1.41 -17.76
N VAL A 134 -9.13 -1.09 -16.82
CA VAL A 134 -8.82 -0.13 -15.74
C VAL A 134 -7.68 -0.66 -14.86
N GLY A 135 -7.72 -1.94 -14.49
CA GLY A 135 -6.67 -2.54 -13.68
C GLY A 135 -5.30 -2.54 -14.37
N ASP A 136 -5.24 -2.80 -15.68
CA ASP A 136 -4.00 -2.79 -16.45
C ASP A 136 -3.46 -1.36 -16.58
N SER A 137 -4.32 -0.37 -16.86
CA SER A 137 -3.93 1.04 -16.89
C SER A 137 -3.44 1.54 -15.53
N LEU A 138 -4.10 1.17 -14.43
CA LEU A 138 -3.66 1.52 -13.08
C LEU A 138 -2.34 0.84 -12.72
N ALA A 139 -2.16 -0.43 -13.10
CA ALA A 139 -0.93 -1.16 -12.85
C ALA A 139 0.25 -0.54 -13.63
N GLU A 140 0.04 -0.18 -14.89
CA GLU A 140 1.03 0.53 -15.71
C GLU A 140 1.37 1.89 -15.08
N PHE A 141 0.37 2.69 -14.71
CA PHE A 141 0.56 3.96 -14.03
C PHE A 141 1.41 3.82 -12.74
N VAL A 142 1.07 2.88 -11.86
CA VAL A 142 1.84 2.61 -10.63
C VAL A 142 3.28 2.19 -10.96
N GLN A 143 3.47 1.36 -11.98
CA GLN A 143 4.80 0.94 -12.39
C GLN A 143 5.62 2.10 -12.95
N GLU A 144 5.04 2.95 -13.79
CA GLU A 144 5.71 4.12 -14.37
C GLU A 144 6.12 5.14 -13.30
N GLN A 145 5.21 5.48 -12.38
CA GLN A 145 5.49 6.46 -11.33
C GLN A 145 6.61 5.98 -10.38
N LEU A 146 6.72 4.67 -10.15
CA LEU A 146 7.75 4.10 -9.26
C LEU A 146 8.98 3.55 -10.00
N ALA A 147 8.96 3.51 -11.34
CA ALA A 147 10.04 2.98 -12.17
C ALA A 147 11.38 3.69 -11.95
N PRO A 148 11.47 5.04 -11.83
CA PRO A 148 12.73 5.72 -11.58
C PRO A 148 13.42 5.19 -10.31
N LEU A 149 12.65 5.04 -9.23
CA LEU A 149 13.15 4.57 -7.95
C LEU A 149 13.60 3.09 -8.01
N ILE A 150 12.83 2.26 -8.71
CA ILE A 150 13.09 0.83 -8.79
C ILE A 150 14.24 0.52 -9.75
N LYS A 151 14.43 1.31 -10.82
CA LYS A 151 15.57 1.16 -11.72
C LYS A 151 16.89 1.46 -11.00
N ASP A 152 16.89 2.49 -10.15
CA ASP A 152 18.00 2.84 -9.27
C ASP A 152 18.23 1.80 -8.16
N ARG A 153 17.21 1.00 -7.81
CA ARG A 153 17.30 -0.10 -6.83
C ARG A 153 17.72 -1.44 -7.46
N GLY A 154 16.99 -1.92 -8.46
CA GLY A 154 17.05 -3.29 -9.00
C GLY A 154 18.41 -3.69 -9.60
N THR A 155 19.19 -2.73 -10.07
CA THR A 155 20.57 -2.99 -10.54
C THR A 155 21.56 -3.16 -9.37
N HIS A 156 21.20 -2.67 -8.17
CA HIS A 156 22.14 -2.41 -7.08
C HIS A 156 21.92 -3.30 -5.85
N VAL A 157 20.70 -3.56 -5.39
CA VAL A 157 20.45 -4.29 -4.11
C VAL A 157 21.13 -5.66 -3.99
N HIS A 158 21.27 -6.41 -5.09
CA HIS A 158 21.91 -7.73 -5.07
C HIS A 158 23.41 -7.70 -5.39
N LYS A 159 23.94 -6.57 -5.88
CA LYS A 159 25.33 -6.47 -6.37
C LYS A 159 26.20 -5.58 -5.48
N ARG A 160 25.68 -4.43 -4.99
CA ARG A 160 26.40 -3.43 -4.18
C ARG A 160 25.41 -2.57 -3.38
N ARG A 161 25.72 -2.23 -2.12
CA ARG A 161 24.92 -1.26 -1.33
C ARG A 161 24.83 0.11 -2.03
N HIS A 162 23.71 0.83 -1.81
CA HIS A 162 23.34 2.11 -2.45
C HIS A 162 24.35 3.25 -2.32
N ARG A 163 25.37 3.12 -1.46
CA ARG A 163 26.44 4.10 -1.20
C ARG A 163 27.20 4.64 -2.42
N ARG A 164 26.99 4.11 -3.62
CA ARG A 164 27.66 4.55 -4.87
C ARG A 164 26.72 4.97 -5.99
N ALA A 165 25.42 4.71 -5.85
CA ALA A 165 24.42 5.08 -6.86
C ALA A 165 23.89 6.50 -6.57
N ASP A 166 23.74 6.83 -5.29
CA ASP A 166 23.35 8.18 -4.87
C ASP A 166 24.55 9.14 -4.84
N PRO A 167 24.54 10.24 -5.60
CA PRO A 167 25.66 11.18 -5.66
C PRO A 167 26.00 11.82 -4.30
N GLU A 168 25.00 12.15 -3.49
CA GLU A 168 25.19 12.82 -2.19
C GLU A 168 25.76 11.85 -1.16
N LEU A 169 25.22 10.62 -1.10
CA LEU A 169 25.75 9.59 -0.20
C LEU A 169 27.14 9.10 -0.62
N ALA A 170 27.42 9.05 -1.93
CA ALA A 170 28.74 8.70 -2.46
C ALA A 170 29.78 9.77 -2.10
N LYS A 171 29.44 11.05 -2.26
CA LYS A 171 30.27 12.19 -1.85
C LYS A 171 30.55 12.15 -0.35
N LEU A 172 29.52 11.97 0.48
CA LEU A 172 29.68 11.89 1.93
C LEU A 172 30.55 10.69 2.36
N THR A 173 30.34 9.52 1.75
CA THR A 173 31.15 8.31 2.01
C THR A 173 32.62 8.51 1.62
N LEU A 174 32.89 9.24 0.54
CA LEU A 174 34.25 9.56 0.13
C LEU A 174 34.92 10.52 1.12
N LEU A 175 34.20 11.56 1.55
CA LEU A 175 34.69 12.53 2.53
C LEU A 175 35.02 11.86 3.88
N ASP A 176 34.17 10.96 4.36
CA ASP A 176 34.46 10.19 5.59
C ASP A 176 35.75 9.36 5.44
N LYS A 177 35.97 8.73 4.29
CA LYS A 177 37.23 7.99 4.05
C LYS A 177 38.45 8.92 4.02
N MET A 178 38.36 10.04 3.31
CA MET A 178 39.49 10.97 3.22
C MET A 178 39.85 11.55 4.59
N ILE A 179 38.85 11.86 5.43
CA ILE A 179 39.08 12.47 6.73
C ILE A 179 39.45 11.42 7.78
N ASP A 180 38.61 10.41 7.97
CA ASP A 180 38.71 9.50 9.13
C ASP A 180 39.74 8.38 8.90
N VAL A 181 40.03 8.01 7.65
CA VAL A 181 41.02 6.97 7.31
C VAL A 181 42.34 7.56 6.85
N LEU A 182 42.30 8.58 5.99
CA LEU A 182 43.51 9.16 5.39
C LEU A 182 44.01 10.43 6.11
N GLY A 183 43.24 10.98 7.05
CA GLY A 183 43.67 12.11 7.88
C GLY A 183 43.57 13.50 7.24
N HIS A 184 42.80 13.65 6.14
CA HIS A 184 42.61 14.92 5.42
C HIS A 184 41.69 15.91 6.17
N THR A 185 42.10 16.37 7.35
CA THR A 185 41.31 17.25 8.23
C THR A 185 40.92 18.59 7.61
N GLU A 186 41.61 19.04 6.57
CA GLU A 186 41.30 20.24 5.77
C GLU A 186 39.91 20.15 5.10
N LEU A 187 39.37 18.94 4.90
CA LEU A 187 38.08 18.71 4.28
C LEU A 187 36.89 18.77 5.25
N ASN A 188 37.13 19.06 6.54
CA ASN A 188 36.08 19.04 7.57
C ASN A 188 34.91 19.99 7.26
N ALA A 189 35.18 21.20 6.74
CA ALA A 189 34.13 22.14 6.36
C ALA A 189 33.26 21.60 5.21
N THR A 190 33.90 20.96 4.22
CA THR A 190 33.21 20.30 3.10
C THR A 190 32.36 19.13 3.57
N ARG A 191 32.85 18.34 4.53
CA ARG A 191 32.08 17.24 5.15
C ARG A 191 30.83 17.77 5.85
N GLU A 192 30.96 18.83 6.62
CA GLU A 192 29.83 19.39 7.35
C GLU A 192 28.75 19.93 6.41
N GLN A 193 29.14 20.61 5.32
CA GLN A 193 28.18 21.02 4.30
C GLN A 193 27.54 19.81 3.62
N SER A 194 28.34 18.81 3.23
CA SER A 194 27.82 17.59 2.60
C SER A 194 26.82 16.85 3.50
N ARG A 195 27.02 16.86 4.82
CA ARG A 195 26.05 16.27 5.76
C ARG A 195 24.70 16.97 5.70
N LYS A 196 24.70 18.31 5.72
CA LYS A 196 23.49 19.13 5.60
C LYS A 196 22.80 18.91 4.25
N ASP A 197 23.57 18.84 3.17
CA ASP A 197 23.05 18.60 1.82
C ASP A 197 22.38 17.23 1.75
N THR A 198 23.04 16.16 2.23
CA THR A 198 22.47 14.80 2.21
C THR A 198 21.25 14.68 3.13
N ALA A 199 21.27 15.34 4.29
CA ALA A 199 20.14 15.45 5.21
C ALA A 199 18.91 16.09 4.56
N SER A 200 19.10 17.25 3.92
CA SER A 200 18.05 17.97 3.21
C SER A 200 17.51 17.16 2.03
N TRP A 201 18.40 16.53 1.28
CA TRP A 201 18.05 15.62 0.20
C TRP A 201 17.18 14.47 0.70
N LEU A 202 17.61 13.76 1.76
CA LEU A 202 16.87 12.65 2.34
C LEU A 202 15.47 13.09 2.75
N SER A 203 15.35 14.21 3.48
CA SER A 203 14.07 14.77 3.92
C SER A 203 13.12 15.06 2.74
N THR A 204 13.67 15.59 1.65
CA THR A 204 12.89 15.86 0.42
C THR A 204 12.39 14.56 -0.22
N GLN A 205 13.25 13.54 -0.32
CA GLN A 205 12.88 12.26 -0.93
C GLN A 205 11.83 11.53 -0.11
N VAL A 206 12.02 11.37 1.21
CA VAL A 206 11.08 10.63 2.06
C VAL A 206 9.71 11.30 2.09
N ARG A 207 9.64 12.64 2.05
CA ARG A 207 8.37 13.35 1.93
C ARG A 207 7.70 13.05 0.59
N HIS A 208 8.41 13.27 -0.52
CA HIS A 208 7.86 13.08 -1.86
C HIS A 208 7.28 11.68 -2.05
N TYR A 209 7.99 10.64 -1.65
CA TYR A 209 7.53 9.26 -1.84
C TYR A 209 6.45 8.82 -0.85
N SER A 210 6.38 9.42 0.35
CA SER A 210 5.24 9.21 1.24
C SER A 210 3.96 9.78 0.62
N ASP A 211 4.03 11.01 0.11
CA ASP A 211 2.90 11.68 -0.53
C ASP A 211 2.47 10.94 -1.82
N LEU A 212 3.45 10.51 -2.62
CA LEU A 212 3.20 9.74 -3.84
C LEU A 212 2.55 8.40 -3.53
N ALA A 213 2.96 7.69 -2.48
CA ALA A 213 2.35 6.41 -2.12
C ALA A 213 0.86 6.57 -1.77
N TRP A 214 0.51 7.59 -0.97
CA TRP A 214 -0.89 7.91 -0.69
C TRP A 214 -1.68 8.27 -1.95
N HIS A 215 -1.10 9.10 -2.82
CA HIS A 215 -1.73 9.46 -4.09
C HIS A 215 -1.99 8.24 -4.98
N LEU A 216 -0.98 7.38 -5.17
CA LEU A 216 -1.13 6.16 -5.97
C LEU A 216 -2.19 5.21 -5.39
N PHE A 217 -2.22 5.07 -4.06
CA PHE A 217 -3.23 4.26 -3.41
C PHE A 217 -4.64 4.84 -3.58
N ASP A 218 -4.81 6.16 -3.44
CA ASP A 218 -6.09 6.86 -3.67
C ASP A 218 -6.54 6.69 -5.12
N GLU A 219 -5.67 6.90 -6.11
CA GLU A 219 -6.00 6.73 -7.52
C GLU A 219 -6.44 5.29 -7.86
N VAL A 220 -5.82 4.28 -7.25
CA VAL A 220 -6.27 2.89 -7.41
C VAL A 220 -7.64 2.68 -6.77
N CYS A 221 -7.85 3.20 -5.56
CA CYS A 221 -9.14 3.10 -4.89
C CYS A 221 -10.24 3.81 -5.67
N ARG A 222 -9.97 5.00 -6.21
CA ARG A 222 -10.89 5.79 -7.03
C ARG A 222 -11.12 5.17 -8.39
N GLY A 223 -10.08 4.72 -9.08
CA GLY A 223 -10.21 4.07 -10.38
C GLY A 223 -11.10 2.83 -10.30
N PHE A 224 -10.99 2.04 -9.23
CA PHE A 224 -11.95 0.98 -8.96
C PHE A 224 -13.28 1.53 -8.50
N ALA A 225 -13.38 2.44 -7.53
CA ALA A 225 -14.65 2.96 -7.04
C ALA A 225 -15.50 3.62 -8.14
N ASP A 226 -14.94 4.58 -8.88
CA ASP A 226 -15.59 5.31 -9.97
C ASP A 226 -15.88 4.38 -11.14
N GLY A 227 -14.94 3.53 -11.52
CA GLY A 227 -15.16 2.56 -12.59
C GLY A 227 -16.25 1.53 -12.28
N ILE A 228 -16.46 1.27 -11.00
CA ILE A 228 -17.49 0.37 -10.49
C ILE A 228 -18.83 1.09 -10.26
N LEU A 229 -18.81 2.41 -10.03
CA LEU A 229 -19.97 3.25 -9.77
C LEU A 229 -20.57 3.88 -11.05
N LEU A 230 -19.93 3.71 -12.21
CA LEU A 230 -20.43 4.27 -13.45
C LEU A 230 -21.48 3.36 -14.11
N ASP A 231 -22.66 3.97 -14.28
CA ASP A 231 -23.86 3.60 -15.06
C ASP A 231 -24.92 2.64 -14.51
N ILE A 232 -24.78 2.20 -13.27
CA ILE A 232 -25.96 1.76 -12.50
C ILE A 232 -25.65 2.08 -11.04
N ASP A 233 -26.60 2.59 -10.27
CA ASP A 233 -26.54 2.75 -8.79
C ASP A 233 -26.36 1.39 -8.07
N ARG A 234 -25.36 0.61 -8.47
CA ARG A 234 -25.10 -0.76 -8.11
C ARG A 234 -23.70 -0.84 -7.51
N ILE A 235 -23.68 -0.67 -6.20
CA ILE A 235 -22.59 -1.10 -5.31
C ILE A 235 -22.10 -2.47 -5.79
N ILE A 236 -20.77 -2.67 -5.80
CA ILE A 236 -20.15 -4.00 -5.91
C ILE A 236 -20.88 -4.93 -4.97
N VAL A 237 -21.66 -5.81 -5.57
CA VAL A 237 -22.14 -6.96 -4.85
C VAL A 237 -21.20 -8.09 -5.27
N PRO A 238 -20.47 -8.71 -4.33
CA PRO A 238 -19.69 -9.91 -4.63
C PRO A 238 -20.47 -10.85 -5.55
N LEU A 239 -19.87 -11.27 -6.67
CA LEU A 239 -20.49 -11.98 -7.81
C LEU A 239 -21.60 -13.00 -7.48
N HIS A 240 -21.51 -13.73 -6.37
CA HIS A 240 -22.51 -14.72 -5.96
C HIS A 240 -23.84 -14.11 -5.45
N LEU A 241 -23.89 -12.80 -5.18
CA LEU A 241 -25.12 -12.06 -4.86
C LEU A 241 -25.85 -11.56 -6.12
N LYS A 242 -25.18 -11.55 -7.28
CA LYS A 242 -25.79 -11.36 -8.59
C LYS A 242 -26.53 -12.63 -9.03
N ASP A 243 -25.97 -13.80 -8.69
CA ASP A 243 -26.46 -15.11 -9.13
C ASP A 243 -27.55 -15.73 -8.23
N ASN A 244 -27.76 -15.22 -7.01
CA ASN A 244 -28.82 -15.75 -6.13
C ASN A 244 -29.55 -14.65 -5.33
N PRO A 245 -30.55 -13.98 -5.93
CA PRO A 245 -31.39 -13.01 -5.21
C PRO A 245 -32.18 -13.62 -4.04
N ARG A 246 -32.27 -14.96 -3.92
CA ARG A 246 -32.90 -15.63 -2.76
C ARG A 246 -32.00 -15.66 -1.53
N ALA A 247 -30.67 -15.60 -1.66
CA ALA A 247 -29.76 -15.57 -0.52
C ALA A 247 -29.98 -14.31 0.35
N LEU A 248 -30.31 -13.18 -0.28
CA LEU A 248 -30.70 -11.96 0.43
C LEU A 248 -32.05 -12.10 1.17
N LEU A 249 -32.98 -12.88 0.62
CA LEU A 249 -34.29 -13.13 1.25
C LEU A 249 -34.20 -14.12 2.42
N GLU A 250 -33.26 -15.08 2.38
CA GLU A 250 -33.00 -16.00 3.49
C GLU A 250 -32.30 -15.30 4.67
N ILE A 251 -31.44 -14.32 4.41
CA ILE A 251 -30.79 -13.49 5.44
C ILE A 251 -31.77 -12.52 6.12
N LEU A 252 -32.84 -12.12 5.40
CA LEU A 252 -33.89 -11.21 5.90
C LEU A 252 -35.04 -11.91 6.60
N ARG A 253 -35.03 -13.25 6.69
CA ARG A 253 -36.01 -13.96 7.54
C ARG A 253 -35.57 -13.85 8.98
N PRO A 254 -36.34 -13.18 9.86
CA PRO A 254 -36.13 -13.33 11.29
C PRO A 254 -36.42 -14.80 11.63
N ASP A 255 -35.51 -15.42 12.38
CA ASP A 255 -35.70 -16.77 12.91
C ASP A 255 -37.08 -16.85 13.60
N THR A 256 -37.98 -17.65 13.04
CA THR A 256 -39.20 -18.11 13.73
C THR A 256 -38.86 -19.16 14.76
#